data_AF-A0ABD3N7Y4-F1
#
_entry.id   AF-A0ABD3N7Y4-F1
#
_cell.length_a   1.000
_cell.length_b   1.000
_cell.length_c   1.000
_cell.angle_alpha   90.00
_cell.angle_beta   90.00
_cell.angle_gamma   90.00
#
_symmetry.space_group_name_H-M   'P 1'
#
loop_
_entity.id
_entity.type
_entity.pdbx_description
1 polymer ?
#
loop_
_entity_poly.entity_id
_entity_poly.type
_entity_poly.pdbx_seq_one_letter_code
_entity_poly.pdbx_strand_id
1 'polypeptide(L)'
;MTAFYNALYLLLAAGYTSSFQTLSLSNIKYVKSYQLKQSRPPSVLHASIQEERKQTASIINHAVSGNEHHKEHRKQHHQNPTLIRIQGIDHHHSQNQVHHHHIEHQLHQTQLIDHLHTSTSLHPYQQQQKSHVLSVEEMNPIFQWTNSKGKTKVLNLFGVYNLLTIAITMPFWLLAMEILQRLGDSVEGFDENRAKFDYSGKIWCRTYLRLVDSYPEIAGDVSRLKDKESGGYVGACLFVANHASFLDIAVLCTVLDPVFKFIAKDSLVKFPGVGKQLVGGEHVLIDRNDKRSQLRSFKQAINYLTAGVPIMAFPEGARSPDGRLMAFKPGLFSMAVKAKVPIVPLSISNAYAVMPSEGFVPVQSGRGKLRVYVHDPIDVEGKTEEEISQQVREALLSELPKDQHPLNE
;
A
#
# COMPACT_ATOMS: atom_id res chain seq x y z
N MET A 1 -8.48 -19.66 12.96
CA MET A 1 -7.03 -19.50 13.15
C MET A 1 -6.40 -20.74 13.77
N THR A 2 -6.87 -21.23 14.93
CA THR A 2 -6.35 -22.45 15.57
C THR A 2 -6.39 -23.69 14.68
N ALA A 3 -7.40 -23.82 13.80
CA ALA A 3 -7.50 -24.95 12.87
C ALA A 3 -6.53 -24.90 11.67
N PHE A 4 -6.24 -23.72 11.11
CA PHE A 4 -5.23 -23.54 10.03
C PHE A 4 -3.84 -23.92 10.55
N TYR A 5 -3.54 -23.52 11.79
CA TYR A 5 -2.26 -23.86 12.41
C TYR A 5 -2.23 -25.26 12.98
N ASN A 6 -3.34 -25.87 13.42
CA ASN A 6 -3.35 -27.28 13.79
C ASN A 6 -3.17 -28.18 12.55
N ALA A 7 -3.70 -27.80 11.39
CA ALA A 7 -3.44 -28.51 10.13
C ALA A 7 -2.00 -28.32 9.64
N LEU A 8 -1.45 -27.11 9.73
CA LEU A 8 -0.03 -26.83 9.46
C LEU A 8 0.89 -27.53 10.48
N TYR A 9 0.50 -27.57 11.75
CA TYR A 9 1.17 -28.29 12.83
C TYR A 9 1.09 -29.79 12.64
N LEU A 10 -0.01 -30.35 12.15
CA LEU A 10 -0.15 -31.78 11.85
C LEU A 10 0.65 -32.18 10.60
N LEU A 11 0.69 -31.34 9.57
CA LEU A 11 1.52 -31.53 8.38
C LEU A 11 3.03 -31.41 8.69
N LEU A 12 3.41 -30.56 9.65
CA LEU A 12 4.82 -30.39 10.08
C LEU A 12 5.24 -31.37 11.19
N ALA A 13 4.32 -31.79 12.07
CA ALA A 13 4.57 -32.78 13.12
C ALA A 13 4.73 -34.20 12.56
N ALA A 14 4.29 -34.44 11.33
CA ALA A 14 4.58 -35.67 10.62
C ALA A 14 6.07 -35.83 10.21
N GLY A 15 6.93 -34.81 10.41
CA GLY A 15 8.36 -34.90 10.10
C GLY A 15 9.35 -34.12 10.99
N TYR A 16 8.94 -33.08 11.73
CA TYR A 16 9.86 -32.22 12.49
C TYR A 16 9.23 -31.62 13.77
N THR A 17 8.99 -32.42 14.80
CA THR A 17 8.32 -31.98 16.05
C THR A 17 9.22 -31.14 16.97
N SER A 18 10.52 -31.45 17.05
CA SER A 18 11.46 -30.80 17.99
C SER A 18 11.94 -29.41 17.53
N SER A 19 12.13 -29.23 16.22
CA SER A 19 12.63 -27.97 15.63
C SER A 19 11.55 -26.87 15.61
N PHE A 20 10.27 -27.23 15.49
CA PHE A 20 9.19 -26.24 15.46
C PHE A 20 8.84 -25.71 16.86
N GLN A 21 8.83 -26.56 17.90
CA GLN A 21 8.62 -26.13 19.28
C GLN A 21 9.74 -25.19 19.76
N THR A 22 10.98 -25.47 19.39
CA THR A 22 12.14 -24.61 19.71
C THR A 22 12.07 -23.26 19.01
N LEU A 23 11.69 -23.22 17.72
CA LEU A 23 11.43 -21.97 16.98
C LEU A 23 10.26 -21.16 17.56
N SER A 24 9.20 -21.82 18.02
CA SER A 24 8.07 -21.17 18.69
C SER A 24 8.47 -20.52 20.02
N LEU A 25 9.26 -21.24 20.83
CA LEU A 25 9.76 -20.72 22.11
C LEU A 25 10.78 -19.59 21.95
N SER A 26 11.67 -19.67 20.95
CA SER A 26 12.62 -18.59 20.65
C SER A 26 11.89 -17.33 20.19
N ASN A 27 10.86 -17.47 19.35
CA ASN A 27 9.99 -16.35 18.95
C ASN A 27 9.31 -15.70 20.17
N ILE A 28 8.71 -16.49 21.07
CA ILE A 28 8.05 -15.93 22.26
C ILE A 28 9.04 -15.14 23.14
N LYS A 29 10.27 -15.65 23.32
CA LYS A 29 11.31 -14.95 24.09
C LYS A 29 11.74 -13.65 23.42
N TYR A 30 11.99 -13.68 22.11
CA TYR A 30 12.36 -12.50 21.32
C TYR A 30 11.29 -11.41 21.40
N VAL A 31 10.02 -11.79 21.22
CA VAL A 31 8.88 -10.88 21.25
C VAL A 31 8.76 -10.18 22.60
N LYS A 32 8.87 -10.93 23.71
CA LYS A 32 8.86 -10.35 25.06
C LYS A 32 10.00 -9.35 25.24
N SER A 33 11.21 -9.68 24.76
CA SER A 33 12.36 -8.78 24.83
C SER A 33 12.16 -7.49 24.02
N TYR A 34 11.52 -7.58 22.86
CA TYR A 34 11.26 -6.45 21.99
C TYR A 34 10.15 -5.54 22.53
N GLN A 35 9.06 -6.10 23.04
CA GLN A 35 8.00 -5.32 23.71
C GLN A 35 8.55 -4.51 24.90
N LEU A 36 9.53 -5.05 25.63
CA LEU A 36 10.24 -4.33 26.68
C LEU A 36 11.09 -3.19 26.10
N LYS A 37 11.76 -3.38 24.96
CA LYS A 37 12.56 -2.34 24.27
C LYS A 37 11.71 -1.19 23.69
N GLN A 38 10.49 -1.45 23.21
CA GLN A 38 9.55 -0.42 22.70
C GLN A 38 9.13 0.63 23.75
N SER A 39 9.41 0.40 25.04
CA SER A 39 9.13 1.38 26.10
C SER A 39 10.14 2.55 26.14
N ARG A 40 11.18 2.53 25.31
CA ARG A 40 12.15 3.63 25.14
C ARG A 40 11.82 4.43 23.87
N PRO A 41 11.90 5.77 23.89
CA PRO A 41 11.67 6.58 22.69
C PRO A 41 12.68 6.17 21.60
N PRO A 42 12.31 6.25 20.30
CA PRO A 42 13.22 5.96 19.21
C PRO A 42 14.36 6.99 19.22
N SER A 43 15.47 6.63 19.85
CA SER A 43 16.71 7.37 19.80
C SER A 43 17.36 7.17 18.43
N VAL A 44 17.90 8.26 17.89
CA VAL A 44 18.78 8.38 16.70
C VAL A 44 18.14 8.93 15.41
N LEU A 45 16.86 8.71 15.09
CA LEU A 45 16.26 9.33 13.89
C LEU A 45 16.02 10.85 14.01
N HIS A 46 15.90 11.36 15.24
CA HIS A 46 15.68 12.79 15.49
C HIS A 46 16.93 13.64 15.26
N ALA A 47 18.13 13.05 15.33
CA ALA A 47 19.39 13.78 15.23
C ALA A 47 19.82 13.97 13.76
N SER A 48 19.82 12.90 12.96
CA SER A 48 20.26 12.98 11.56
C SER A 48 19.33 13.84 10.69
N ILE A 49 18.02 13.73 10.89
CA ILE A 49 17.03 14.52 10.13
C ILE A 49 17.09 16.01 10.51
N GLN A 50 17.42 16.35 11.77
CA GLN A 50 17.61 17.76 12.15
C GLN A 50 18.93 18.32 11.62
N GLU A 51 20.00 17.52 11.55
CA GLU A 51 21.26 17.95 10.93
C GLU A 51 21.11 18.14 9.42
N GLU A 52 20.45 17.23 8.71
CA GLU A 52 20.17 17.39 7.27
C GLU A 52 19.30 18.60 6.98
N ARG A 53 18.27 18.87 7.80
CA ARG A 53 17.44 20.08 7.65
C ARG A 53 18.23 21.37 7.89
N LYS A 54 19.18 21.36 8.84
CA LYS A 54 20.09 22.51 9.07
C LYS A 54 21.06 22.72 7.92
N GLN A 55 21.62 21.64 7.37
CA GLN A 55 22.51 21.71 6.20
C GLN A 55 21.76 22.19 4.94
N THR A 56 20.55 21.69 4.69
CA THR A 56 19.74 22.10 3.54
C THR A 56 19.32 23.58 3.64
N ALA A 57 18.93 24.05 4.84
CA ALA A 57 18.61 25.45 5.07
C ALA A 57 19.84 26.38 4.93
N SER A 58 21.03 25.91 5.32
CA SER A 58 22.29 26.63 5.13
C SER A 58 22.63 26.80 3.64
N ILE A 59 22.48 25.73 2.84
CA ILE A 59 22.73 25.76 1.40
C ILE A 59 21.77 26.71 0.68
N ILE A 60 20.49 26.69 1.04
CA ILE A 60 19.48 27.59 0.47
C ILE A 60 19.79 29.06 0.81
N ASN A 61 20.15 29.36 2.06
CA ASN A 61 20.54 30.72 2.46
C ASN A 61 21.81 31.20 1.75
N HIS A 62 22.77 30.31 1.49
CA HIS A 62 23.98 30.63 0.74
C HIS A 62 23.71 30.87 -0.76
N ALA A 63 22.77 30.13 -1.34
CA ALA A 63 22.33 30.31 -2.73
C ALA A 63 21.51 31.60 -2.92
N VAL A 64 20.71 31.99 -1.92
CA VAL A 64 19.94 33.24 -1.94
C VAL A 64 20.86 34.45 -1.75
N SER A 65 21.89 34.39 -0.89
CA SER A 65 22.86 35.50 -0.75
C SER A 65 23.80 35.65 -1.95
N GLY A 66 24.13 34.55 -2.64
CA GLY A 66 24.92 34.58 -3.88
C GLY A 66 24.19 35.21 -5.07
N ASN A 67 22.86 35.22 -5.06
CA ASN A 67 22.04 35.76 -6.16
C ASN A 67 21.78 37.27 -6.02
N GLU A 68 21.99 37.85 -4.83
CA GLU A 68 21.94 39.31 -4.62
C GLU A 68 23.20 39.99 -5.17
N HIS A 69 24.37 39.36 -5.10
CA HIS A 69 25.61 39.90 -5.70
C HIS A 69 25.65 39.85 -7.24
N HIS A 70 24.85 39.00 -7.88
CA HIS A 70 24.84 38.90 -9.35
C HIS A 70 23.91 39.92 -10.04
N LYS A 71 23.05 40.62 -9.29
CA LYS A 71 22.16 41.67 -9.82
C LYS A 71 22.78 43.08 -9.86
N GLU A 72 23.92 43.31 -9.21
CA GLU A 72 24.62 44.62 -9.26
C GLU A 72 25.58 44.76 -10.46
N HIS A 73 25.99 43.67 -11.12
CA HIS A 73 26.95 43.72 -12.22
C HIS A 73 26.36 43.84 -13.64
N ARG A 74 25.04 43.98 -13.80
CA ARG A 74 24.36 44.10 -15.11
C ARG A 74 23.68 45.45 -15.35
N LYS A 75 24.26 46.54 -14.80
CA LYS A 75 23.83 47.94 -15.02
C LYS A 75 24.98 48.85 -15.46
N GLN A 76 25.93 48.38 -16.26
CA GLN A 76 26.88 49.27 -16.95
C GLN A 76 27.22 48.70 -18.32
N HIS A 77 26.54 49.18 -19.35
CA HIS A 77 26.99 49.37 -20.74
C HIS A 77 25.77 49.36 -21.66
N HIS A 78 25.37 50.52 -22.15
CA HIS A 78 25.16 50.81 -23.58
C HIS A 78 24.69 52.27 -23.73
N GLN A 79 25.56 53.11 -24.28
CA GLN A 79 25.25 54.44 -24.79
C GLN A 79 25.39 54.44 -26.33
N ASN A 80 24.35 54.99 -26.97
CA ASN A 80 24.28 55.70 -28.26
C ASN A 80 24.30 54.98 -29.65
N PRO A 81 23.66 55.61 -30.67
CA PRO A 81 22.90 54.94 -31.72
C PRO A 81 23.37 55.30 -33.15
N THR A 82 22.88 54.62 -34.19
CA THR A 82 22.90 55.15 -35.57
C THR A 82 21.77 54.60 -36.45
N LEU A 83 21.13 55.52 -37.17
CA LEU A 83 20.07 55.38 -38.17
C LEU A 83 20.46 54.54 -39.40
N ILE A 84 19.48 53.86 -40.03
CA ILE A 84 19.18 53.97 -41.48
C ILE A 84 17.66 53.89 -41.71
N ARG A 85 17.14 54.79 -42.54
CA ARG A 85 15.75 54.99 -43.01
C ARG A 85 15.61 54.43 -44.42
N ILE A 86 14.41 53.99 -44.84
CA ILE A 86 13.66 54.43 -46.06
C ILE A 86 12.55 53.43 -46.51
N GLN A 87 11.32 53.99 -46.62
CA GLN A 87 10.12 53.70 -47.48
C GLN A 87 9.53 52.27 -47.51
N GLY A 88 8.22 52.00 -47.37
CA GLY A 88 6.99 52.79 -47.59
C GLY A 88 6.23 52.23 -48.80
N ILE A 89 4.99 51.72 -48.61
CA ILE A 89 3.80 51.79 -49.52
C ILE A 89 2.66 50.91 -48.95
N ASP A 90 1.47 51.50 -48.94
CA ASP A 90 0.18 51.02 -48.45
C ASP A 90 -0.47 49.90 -49.28
N HIS A 91 -1.35 49.09 -48.66
CA HIS A 91 -2.74 48.94 -49.15
C HIS A 91 -3.68 48.21 -48.16
N HIS A 92 -4.81 48.88 -47.91
CA HIS A 92 -6.04 48.37 -47.29
C HIS A 92 -6.77 47.37 -48.20
N HIS A 93 -7.22 46.21 -47.69
CA HIS A 93 -8.60 45.68 -47.78
C HIS A 93 -8.67 44.18 -47.39
N SER A 94 -9.75 43.80 -46.71
CA SER A 94 -10.25 42.43 -46.41
C SER A 94 -10.16 41.92 -44.95
N GLN A 95 -10.75 42.65 -44.00
CA GLN A 95 -11.24 42.08 -42.74
C GLN A 95 -12.77 42.06 -42.78
N ASN A 96 -13.38 40.98 -43.27
CA ASN A 96 -14.78 40.63 -42.93
C ASN A 96 -15.25 39.21 -43.32
N GLN A 97 -14.34 38.22 -43.38
CA GLN A 97 -14.74 36.81 -43.56
C GLN A 97 -14.17 35.84 -42.51
N VAL A 98 -13.34 36.31 -41.58
CA VAL A 98 -12.69 35.44 -40.58
C VAL A 98 -13.50 35.32 -39.28
N HIS A 99 -14.51 36.17 -39.05
CA HIS A 99 -15.23 36.21 -37.77
C HIS A 99 -16.45 35.27 -37.67
N HIS A 100 -17.01 34.82 -38.79
CA HIS A 100 -18.16 33.89 -38.75
C HIS A 100 -17.75 32.42 -38.58
N HIS A 101 -16.54 32.04 -39.01
CA HIS A 101 -16.07 30.66 -38.90
C HIS A 101 -15.55 30.31 -37.48
N HIS A 102 -15.22 31.31 -36.67
CA HIS A 102 -14.69 31.09 -35.32
C HIS A 102 -15.79 30.87 -34.27
N ILE A 103 -17.00 31.39 -34.49
CA ILE A 103 -18.13 31.28 -33.56
C ILE A 103 -18.84 29.91 -33.69
N GLU A 104 -18.98 29.39 -34.91
CA GLU A 104 -19.55 28.04 -35.10
C GLU A 104 -18.62 26.94 -34.57
N HIS A 105 -17.30 27.12 -34.70
CA HIS A 105 -16.33 26.13 -34.21
C HIS A 105 -16.26 26.08 -32.68
N GLN A 106 -16.55 27.19 -31.98
CA GLN A 106 -16.64 27.23 -30.53
C GLN A 106 -17.97 26.67 -30.01
N LEU A 107 -19.10 26.93 -30.68
CA LEU A 107 -20.40 26.35 -30.29
C LEU A 107 -20.42 24.82 -30.48
N HIS A 108 -19.79 24.31 -31.53
CA HIS A 108 -19.66 22.86 -31.75
C HIS A 108 -18.73 22.19 -30.73
N GLN A 109 -17.67 22.87 -30.28
CA GLN A 109 -16.78 22.37 -29.22
C GLN A 109 -17.46 22.37 -27.85
N THR A 110 -18.26 23.40 -27.52
CA THR A 110 -18.99 23.43 -26.25
C THR A 110 -20.09 22.36 -26.19
N GLN A 111 -20.79 22.09 -27.30
CA GLN A 111 -21.76 20.98 -27.37
C GLN A 111 -21.10 19.59 -27.35
N LEU A 112 -19.89 19.45 -27.90
CA LEU A 112 -19.09 18.22 -27.77
C LEU A 112 -18.58 18.00 -26.35
N ILE A 113 -18.27 19.07 -25.61
CA ILE A 113 -17.86 19.00 -24.20
C ILE A 113 -19.06 18.64 -23.29
N ASP A 114 -20.25 19.20 -23.54
CA ASP A 114 -21.46 18.86 -22.77
C ASP A 114 -21.95 17.41 -23.04
N HIS A 115 -21.72 16.88 -24.24
CA HIS A 115 -22.00 15.47 -24.56
C HIS A 115 -20.94 14.48 -24.06
N LEU A 116 -19.73 14.94 -23.75
CA LEU A 116 -18.71 14.10 -23.08
C LEU A 116 -18.93 13.99 -21.57
N HIS A 117 -19.71 14.90 -20.96
CA HIS A 117 -20.05 14.86 -19.54
C HIS A 117 -21.33 14.06 -19.21
N THR A 118 -21.97 13.41 -20.19
CA THR A 118 -23.18 12.58 -19.98
C THR A 118 -23.02 11.11 -20.36
N SER A 119 -21.80 10.64 -20.58
CA SER A 119 -21.49 9.21 -20.65
C SER A 119 -20.26 8.89 -19.82
N THR A 120 -20.44 8.69 -18.51
CA THR A 120 -19.48 7.98 -17.67
C THR A 120 -19.42 6.53 -18.17
N SER A 121 -18.66 6.29 -19.25
CA SER A 121 -18.37 4.95 -19.71
C SER A 121 -17.56 4.28 -18.59
N LEU A 122 -18.22 3.42 -17.80
CA LEU A 122 -17.57 2.60 -16.78
C LEU A 122 -16.30 1.98 -17.38
N HIS A 123 -15.19 1.99 -16.64
CA HIS A 123 -13.92 1.42 -17.09
C HIS A 123 -14.16 -0.03 -17.57
N PRO A 124 -13.48 -0.55 -18.63
CA PRO A 124 -13.74 -1.88 -19.18
C PRO A 124 -13.77 -3.00 -18.13
N TYR A 125 -12.97 -2.83 -17.06
CA TYR A 125 -12.92 -3.70 -15.89
C TYR A 125 -14.25 -3.78 -15.09
N GLN A 126 -15.01 -2.70 -15.02
CA GLN A 126 -16.32 -2.64 -14.35
C GLN A 126 -17.48 -3.17 -15.21
N GLN A 127 -17.30 -3.27 -16.54
CA GLN A 127 -18.38 -3.57 -17.49
C GLN A 127 -18.59 -5.07 -17.77
N GLN A 128 -17.63 -5.94 -17.47
CA GLN A 128 -17.78 -7.38 -17.67
C GLN A 128 -17.06 -8.16 -16.58
N GLN A 129 -17.82 -8.72 -15.63
CA GLN A 129 -17.43 -10.00 -15.02
C GLN A 129 -18.60 -10.62 -14.27
N LYS A 130 -18.97 -11.84 -14.68
CA LYS A 130 -19.59 -12.82 -13.78
C LYS A 130 -18.71 -12.89 -12.53
N SER A 131 -19.30 -12.89 -11.34
CA SER A 131 -18.55 -12.97 -10.09
C SER A 131 -17.53 -14.11 -10.14
N HIS A 132 -16.30 -13.85 -9.72
CA HIS A 132 -15.27 -14.89 -9.62
C HIS A 132 -15.42 -15.75 -8.37
N VAL A 133 -16.36 -15.42 -7.47
CA VAL A 133 -16.63 -16.20 -6.27
C VAL A 133 -17.28 -17.51 -6.67
N LEU A 134 -16.60 -18.61 -6.39
CA LEU A 134 -17.08 -19.95 -6.70
C LEU A 134 -18.11 -20.42 -5.67
N SER A 135 -19.12 -21.16 -6.12
CA SER A 135 -19.95 -21.99 -5.24
C SER A 135 -19.14 -23.15 -4.64
N VAL A 136 -19.64 -23.81 -3.60
CA VAL A 136 -18.96 -24.96 -3.00
C VAL A 136 -18.78 -26.09 -4.02
N GLU A 137 -19.77 -26.29 -4.89
CA GLU A 137 -19.75 -27.28 -5.96
C GLU A 137 -18.71 -26.93 -7.02
N GLU A 138 -18.65 -25.65 -7.44
CA GLU A 138 -17.66 -25.16 -8.42
C GLU A 138 -16.22 -25.26 -7.89
N MET A 139 -16.01 -25.17 -6.56
CA MET A 139 -14.69 -25.37 -5.96
C MET A 139 -14.17 -26.82 -6.09
N ASN A 140 -15.05 -27.80 -6.33
CA ASN A 140 -14.71 -29.23 -6.42
C ASN A 140 -13.88 -29.73 -5.20
N PRO A 141 -14.49 -29.77 -3.99
CA PRO A 141 -13.78 -30.09 -2.75
C PRO A 141 -13.27 -31.54 -2.72
N ILE A 142 -12.03 -31.74 -2.30
CA ILE A 142 -11.51 -33.04 -1.85
C ILE A 142 -11.97 -33.30 -0.41
N PHE A 143 -11.89 -32.27 0.43
CA PHE A 143 -12.40 -32.28 1.79
C PHE A 143 -13.26 -31.04 2.05
N GLN A 144 -14.35 -31.24 2.77
CA GLN A 144 -15.24 -30.20 3.23
C GLN A 144 -15.56 -30.43 4.71
N TRP A 145 -15.55 -29.38 5.50
CA TRP A 145 -15.99 -29.45 6.89
C TRP A 145 -16.58 -28.13 7.34
N THR A 146 -17.42 -28.20 8.37
CA THR A 146 -18.01 -27.01 8.98
C THR A 146 -17.24 -26.65 10.24
N ASN A 147 -16.86 -25.39 10.39
CA ASN A 147 -16.20 -24.94 11.61
C ASN A 147 -17.21 -24.74 12.77
N SER A 148 -16.71 -24.50 13.98
CA SER A 148 -17.53 -24.21 15.16
C SER A 148 -18.44 -22.97 15.06
N LYS A 149 -18.31 -22.18 13.97
CA LYS A 149 -19.14 -21.00 13.68
C LYS A 149 -20.14 -21.26 12.54
N GLY A 150 -20.36 -22.52 12.15
CA GLY A 150 -21.31 -22.89 11.11
C GLY A 150 -20.85 -22.57 9.68
N LYS A 151 -19.59 -22.15 9.47
CA LYS A 151 -19.07 -21.81 8.14
C LYS A 151 -18.39 -23.02 7.49
N THR A 152 -18.76 -23.30 6.25
CA THR A 152 -18.12 -24.31 5.40
C THR A 152 -16.68 -23.92 5.09
N LYS A 153 -15.77 -24.89 5.21
CA LYS A 153 -14.38 -24.84 4.78
C LYS A 153 -14.19 -25.89 3.70
N VAL A 154 -13.40 -25.55 2.71
CA VAL A 154 -13.11 -26.40 1.55
C VAL A 154 -11.61 -26.52 1.38
N LEU A 155 -11.15 -27.74 1.11
CA LEU A 155 -9.84 -28.05 0.55
C LEU A 155 -10.06 -28.75 -0.79
N ASN A 156 -9.68 -28.10 -1.88
CA ASN A 156 -9.67 -28.69 -3.21
C ASN A 156 -8.24 -28.94 -3.69
N LEU A 157 -8.09 -29.46 -4.91
CA LEU A 157 -6.77 -29.80 -5.46
C LEU A 157 -5.84 -28.58 -5.54
N PHE A 158 -6.39 -27.40 -5.90
CA PHE A 158 -5.62 -26.16 -5.91
C PHE A 158 -5.13 -25.77 -4.51
N GLY A 159 -5.99 -25.91 -3.49
CA GLY A 159 -5.61 -25.71 -2.10
C GLY A 159 -4.49 -26.65 -1.64
N VAL A 160 -4.52 -27.92 -2.06
CA VAL A 160 -3.43 -28.89 -1.78
C VAL A 160 -2.13 -28.43 -2.45
N TYR A 161 -2.18 -28.01 -3.71
CA TYR A 161 -1.02 -27.45 -4.40
C TYR A 161 -0.42 -26.24 -3.68
N ASN A 162 -1.27 -25.35 -3.16
CA ASN A 162 -0.82 -24.21 -2.35
C ASN A 162 -0.15 -24.66 -1.05
N LEU A 163 -0.71 -25.66 -0.35
CA LEU A 163 -0.08 -26.22 0.85
C LEU A 163 1.32 -26.79 0.56
N LEU A 164 1.47 -27.54 -0.53
CA LEU A 164 2.76 -28.10 -0.95
C LEU A 164 3.76 -26.98 -1.28
N THR A 165 3.31 -25.93 -1.98
CA THR A 165 4.15 -24.77 -2.29
C THR A 165 4.60 -24.04 -1.02
N ILE A 166 3.71 -23.87 -0.04
CA ILE A 166 4.04 -23.30 1.28
C ILE A 166 5.04 -24.21 2.01
N ALA A 167 4.81 -25.53 2.02
CA ALA A 167 5.68 -26.49 2.70
C ALA A 167 7.11 -26.49 2.13
N ILE A 168 7.26 -26.27 0.83
CA ILE A 168 8.58 -26.17 0.16
C ILE A 168 9.22 -24.80 0.44
N THR A 169 8.48 -23.70 0.29
CA THR A 169 9.07 -22.34 0.31
C THR A 169 9.24 -21.75 1.71
N MET A 170 8.35 -22.10 2.66
CA MET A 170 8.39 -21.55 4.02
C MET A 170 9.68 -21.84 4.78
N PRO A 171 10.26 -23.05 4.76
CA PRO A 171 11.51 -23.33 5.47
C PRO A 171 12.66 -22.40 5.07
N PHE A 172 12.77 -22.07 3.77
CA PHE A 172 13.79 -21.14 3.28
C PHE A 172 13.57 -19.73 3.81
N TRP A 173 12.32 -19.25 3.82
CA TRP A 173 12.00 -17.94 4.38
C TRP A 173 12.20 -17.89 5.90
N LEU A 174 11.82 -18.95 6.63
CA LEU A 174 12.06 -19.06 8.08
C LEU A 174 13.56 -19.06 8.42
N LEU A 175 14.37 -19.76 7.63
CA LEU A 175 15.81 -19.76 7.76
C LEU A 175 16.39 -18.36 7.48
N ALA A 176 15.93 -17.69 6.42
CA ALA A 176 16.32 -16.31 6.13
C ALA A 176 15.96 -15.38 7.30
N MET A 177 14.77 -15.52 7.90
CA MET A 177 14.36 -14.71 9.06
C MET A 177 15.23 -14.98 10.28
N GLU A 178 15.60 -16.23 10.53
CA GLU A 178 16.53 -16.58 11.61
C GLU A 178 17.92 -15.96 11.39
N ILE A 179 18.44 -16.01 10.16
CA ILE A 179 19.74 -15.42 9.83
C ILE A 179 19.69 -13.90 10.01
N LEU A 180 18.68 -13.22 9.44
CA LEU A 180 18.54 -11.77 9.56
C LEU A 180 18.42 -11.34 11.03
N GLN A 181 17.69 -12.10 11.84
CA GLN A 181 17.56 -11.83 13.26
C GLN A 181 18.90 -11.98 13.99
N ARG A 182 19.64 -13.06 13.77
CA ARG A 182 20.95 -13.25 14.40
C ARG A 182 21.94 -12.17 14.00
N LEU A 183 21.95 -11.77 12.72
CA LEU A 183 22.79 -10.69 12.25
C LEU A 183 22.38 -9.35 12.87
N GLY A 184 21.07 -9.06 12.93
CA GLY A 184 20.55 -7.86 13.57
C GLY A 184 20.83 -7.76 15.06
N ASP A 185 20.89 -8.89 15.77
CA ASP A 185 21.25 -8.95 17.19
C ASP A 185 22.77 -8.87 17.42
N SER A 186 23.59 -9.25 16.44
CA SER A 186 25.05 -9.37 16.59
C SER A 186 25.84 -8.21 15.96
N VAL A 187 25.25 -7.49 15.00
CA VAL A 187 25.92 -6.43 14.24
C VAL A 187 25.16 -5.13 14.45
N GLU A 188 25.80 -4.18 15.13
CA GLU A 188 25.25 -2.84 15.32
C GLU A 188 25.06 -2.15 13.96
N GLY A 189 23.96 -1.42 13.78
CA GLY A 189 23.62 -0.76 12.52
C GLY A 189 23.25 -1.71 11.35
N PHE A 190 23.13 -3.03 11.59
CA PHE A 190 22.92 -4.00 10.50
C PHE A 190 21.73 -3.68 9.60
N ASP A 191 20.62 -3.20 10.15
CA ASP A 191 19.41 -2.88 9.38
C ASP A 191 18.65 -1.72 10.03
N GLU A 192 19.26 -0.54 10.08
CA GLU A 192 18.69 0.65 10.73
C GLU A 192 17.34 1.05 10.11
N ASN A 193 17.25 1.00 8.79
CA ASN A 193 16.02 1.33 8.05
C ASN A 193 15.02 0.17 8.01
N ARG A 194 15.36 -1.00 8.59
CA ARG A 194 14.53 -2.22 8.58
C ARG A 194 14.17 -2.74 7.18
N ALA A 195 14.97 -2.36 6.19
CA ALA A 195 14.75 -2.69 4.79
C ALA A 195 14.96 -4.18 4.52
N LYS A 196 15.93 -4.81 5.19
CA LYS A 196 16.25 -6.23 4.93
C LYS A 196 15.11 -7.14 5.36
N PHE A 197 14.53 -6.88 6.54
CA PHE A 197 13.32 -7.59 6.98
C PHE A 197 12.17 -7.38 5.99
N ASP A 198 11.87 -6.13 5.64
CA ASP A 198 10.79 -5.83 4.69
C ASP A 198 10.97 -6.52 3.32
N TYR A 199 12.14 -6.37 2.69
CA TYR A 199 12.43 -7.00 1.39
C TYR A 199 12.38 -8.51 1.43
N SER A 200 12.83 -9.15 2.52
CA SER A 200 12.77 -10.60 2.65
C SER A 200 11.34 -11.15 2.63
N GLY A 201 10.39 -10.45 3.27
CA GLY A 201 8.97 -10.75 3.19
C GLY A 201 8.43 -10.55 1.78
N LYS A 202 8.80 -9.44 1.12
CA LYS A 202 8.40 -9.16 -0.27
C LYS A 202 8.89 -10.23 -1.24
N ILE A 203 10.14 -10.68 -1.13
CA ILE A 203 10.71 -11.76 -1.96
C ILE A 203 9.90 -13.04 -1.82
N TRP A 204 9.57 -13.44 -0.59
CA TRP A 204 8.78 -14.65 -0.36
C TRP A 204 7.36 -14.50 -0.92
N CYS A 205 6.67 -13.39 -0.66
CA CYS A 205 5.33 -13.14 -1.21
C CYS A 205 5.33 -13.15 -2.74
N ARG A 206 6.27 -12.45 -3.37
CA ARG A 206 6.43 -12.37 -4.84
C ARG A 206 6.75 -13.73 -5.46
N THR A 207 7.55 -14.55 -4.78
CA THR A 207 7.88 -15.92 -5.23
C THR A 207 6.67 -16.84 -5.08
N TYR A 208 6.02 -16.81 -3.91
CA TYR A 208 4.83 -17.60 -3.63
C TYR A 208 3.73 -17.33 -4.67
N LEU A 209 3.37 -16.06 -4.91
CA LEU A 209 2.33 -15.69 -5.86
C LEU A 209 2.64 -16.13 -7.30
N ARG A 210 3.91 -16.15 -7.71
CA ARG A 210 4.31 -16.69 -9.03
C ARG A 210 4.15 -18.19 -9.11
N LEU A 211 4.57 -18.92 -8.06
CA LEU A 211 4.44 -20.37 -8.02
C LEU A 211 2.97 -20.80 -8.05
N VAL A 212 2.09 -20.10 -7.31
CA VAL A 212 0.66 -20.45 -7.26
C VAL A 212 -0.19 -19.79 -8.36
N ASP A 213 0.45 -19.32 -9.44
CA ASP A 213 -0.21 -18.67 -10.58
C ASP A 213 -1.24 -17.61 -10.17
N SER A 214 -0.85 -16.75 -9.21
CA SER A 214 -1.71 -15.75 -8.57
C SER A 214 -1.00 -14.40 -8.45
N TYR A 215 -0.03 -14.11 -9.31
CA TYR A 215 0.56 -12.78 -9.39
C TYR A 215 -0.51 -11.79 -9.92
N PRO A 216 -0.76 -10.67 -9.24
CA PRO A 216 -1.84 -9.75 -9.62
C PRO A 216 -1.47 -8.95 -10.87
N GLU A 217 -2.51 -8.56 -11.63
CA GLU A 217 -2.41 -7.41 -12.53
C GLU A 217 -2.19 -6.15 -11.69
N ILE A 218 -1.25 -5.31 -12.10
CA ILE A 218 -0.96 -4.05 -11.42
C ILE A 218 -1.35 -2.92 -12.37
N ALA A 219 -2.22 -2.02 -11.89
CA ALA A 219 -2.77 -0.91 -12.65
C ALA A 219 -2.70 0.40 -11.85
N GLY A 220 -2.93 1.53 -12.53
CA GLY A 220 -2.72 2.87 -11.98
C GLY A 220 -1.26 3.31 -12.06
N ASP A 221 -0.94 4.46 -11.49
CA ASP A 221 0.43 5.02 -11.53
C ASP A 221 1.28 4.50 -10.36
N VAL A 222 1.94 3.38 -10.60
CA VAL A 222 2.87 2.76 -9.65
C VAL A 222 4.18 3.52 -9.49
N SER A 223 4.51 4.46 -10.38
CA SER A 223 5.77 5.21 -10.28
C SER A 223 5.81 6.06 -8.99
N ARG A 224 4.63 6.44 -8.49
CA ARG A 224 4.40 7.16 -7.23
C ARG A 224 4.56 6.31 -5.98
N LEU A 225 4.85 5.03 -6.14
CA LEU A 225 5.21 4.13 -5.06
C LEU A 225 6.71 3.88 -5.03
N LYS A 226 7.49 4.48 -5.93
CA LYS A 226 8.94 4.27 -6.01
C LYS A 226 9.68 5.38 -5.27
N ASP A 227 10.79 5.02 -4.63
CA ASP A 227 11.57 5.94 -3.79
C ASP A 227 12.26 7.04 -4.63
N LYS A 228 12.50 8.20 -3.99
CA LYS A 228 12.68 9.54 -4.58
C LYS A 228 13.92 9.78 -5.45
N GLU A 229 14.86 8.84 -5.57
CA GLU A 229 16.01 9.02 -6.47
C GLU A 229 15.64 8.95 -7.97
N SER A 230 14.40 8.58 -8.31
CA SER A 230 13.96 8.30 -9.69
C SER A 230 12.81 9.18 -10.25
N GLY A 231 12.39 10.23 -9.52
CA GLY A 231 11.30 11.11 -9.99
C GLY A 231 9.87 10.67 -9.62
N GLY A 232 9.69 9.84 -8.59
CA GLY A 232 8.40 9.57 -7.95
C GLY A 232 8.26 10.27 -6.59
N TYR A 233 7.05 10.64 -6.17
CA TYR A 233 6.74 10.72 -4.73
C TYR A 233 7.04 9.31 -4.18
N VAL A 234 7.89 9.15 -3.16
CA VAL A 234 7.38 8.84 -1.81
C VAL A 234 8.25 9.56 -0.76
N GLY A 235 7.68 10.61 -0.16
CA GLY A 235 7.92 10.89 1.27
C GLY A 235 6.85 10.15 2.08
N ALA A 236 6.81 10.28 3.42
CA ALA A 236 5.80 9.60 4.23
C ALA A 236 4.36 9.80 3.70
N CYS A 237 3.60 8.70 3.63
CA CYS A 237 2.18 8.67 3.27
C CYS A 237 1.47 7.53 4.01
N LEU A 238 0.14 7.59 4.06
CA LEU A 238 -0.71 6.52 4.56
C LEU A 238 -1.29 5.75 3.37
N PHE A 239 -0.79 4.53 3.12
CA PHE A 239 -1.41 3.59 2.19
C PHE A 239 -2.66 2.98 2.81
N VAL A 240 -3.75 2.95 2.03
CA VAL A 240 -5.04 2.43 2.49
C VAL A 240 -5.62 1.51 1.42
N ALA A 241 -6.00 0.29 1.79
CA ALA A 241 -6.60 -0.67 0.86
C ALA A 241 -7.83 -1.33 1.47
N ASN A 242 -8.73 -1.84 0.64
CA ASN A 242 -9.79 -2.75 1.09
C ASN A 242 -9.19 -4.08 1.57
N HIS A 243 -9.90 -4.77 2.47
CA HIS A 243 -9.42 -5.99 3.12
C HIS A 243 -10.44 -7.12 2.99
N ALA A 244 -10.16 -8.08 2.12
CA ALA A 244 -11.08 -9.17 1.82
C ALA A 244 -10.44 -10.56 2.03
N SER A 245 -9.12 -10.66 2.11
CA SER A 245 -8.40 -11.93 2.18
C SER A 245 -7.13 -11.88 3.03
N PHE A 246 -6.62 -13.05 3.42
CA PHE A 246 -5.21 -13.13 3.86
C PHE A 246 -4.25 -12.84 2.70
N LEU A 247 -4.69 -13.10 1.46
CA LEU A 247 -3.90 -12.91 0.25
C LEU A 247 -3.55 -11.44 0.00
N ASP A 248 -4.34 -10.49 0.52
CA ASP A 248 -4.13 -9.04 0.39
C ASP A 248 -2.71 -8.63 0.79
N ILE A 249 -2.15 -9.24 1.85
CA ILE A 249 -0.79 -8.95 2.31
C ILE A 249 0.25 -9.32 1.26
N ALA A 250 0.13 -10.52 0.68
CA ALA A 250 1.07 -10.98 -0.34
C ALA A 250 0.93 -10.15 -1.62
N VAL A 251 -0.30 -9.77 -1.96
CA VAL A 251 -0.64 -8.93 -3.11
C VAL A 251 -0.04 -7.53 -2.95
N LEU A 252 -0.17 -6.90 -1.78
CA LEU A 252 0.43 -5.59 -1.49
C LEU A 252 1.97 -5.61 -1.60
N CYS A 253 2.62 -6.70 -1.19
CA CYS A 253 4.07 -6.88 -1.35
C CYS A 253 4.54 -6.89 -2.82
N THR A 254 3.63 -7.02 -3.80
CA THR A 254 3.98 -6.94 -5.23
C THR A 254 4.06 -5.52 -5.76
N VAL A 255 3.44 -4.54 -5.07
CA VAL A 255 3.28 -3.17 -5.56
C VAL A 255 3.90 -2.12 -4.63
N LEU A 256 3.93 -2.38 -3.32
CA LEU A 256 4.56 -1.48 -2.34
C LEU A 256 6.08 -1.73 -2.33
N ASP A 257 6.82 -0.96 -3.09
CA ASP A 257 8.28 -1.03 -3.16
C ASP A 257 9.03 -0.39 -1.96
N PRO A 258 8.64 0.76 -1.37
CA PRO A 258 9.37 1.38 -0.27
C PRO A 258 9.27 0.55 0.99
N VAL A 259 10.16 0.79 1.95
CA VAL A 259 10.01 0.21 3.29
C VAL A 259 8.81 0.88 3.98
N PHE A 260 7.85 0.08 4.42
CA PHE A 260 6.64 0.57 5.07
C PHE A 260 6.34 -0.23 6.35
N LYS A 261 5.50 0.30 7.24
CA LYS A 261 5.01 -0.44 8.41
C LYS A 261 3.55 -0.79 8.25
N PHE A 262 3.17 -1.96 8.77
CA PHE A 262 1.78 -2.40 8.83
C PHE A 262 1.22 -2.06 10.20
N ILE A 263 -0.07 -1.78 10.28
CA ILE A 263 -0.81 -1.87 11.54
C ILE A 263 -1.36 -3.29 11.66
N ALA A 264 -0.68 -4.13 12.44
CA ALA A 264 -0.95 -5.56 12.56
C ALA A 264 -1.51 -5.93 13.94
N LYS A 265 -2.37 -6.95 13.98
CA LYS A 265 -2.90 -7.47 15.25
C LYS A 265 -1.78 -8.10 16.07
N ASP A 266 -1.63 -7.69 17.32
CA ASP A 266 -0.61 -8.17 18.26
C ASP A 266 -0.53 -9.70 18.37
N SER A 267 -1.66 -10.40 18.31
CA SER A 267 -1.72 -11.86 18.42
C SER A 267 -0.99 -12.57 17.28
N LEU A 268 -0.77 -11.89 16.14
CA LEU A 268 -0.04 -12.45 15.00
C LEU A 268 1.44 -12.70 15.31
N VAL A 269 1.96 -12.03 16.32
CA VAL A 269 3.36 -12.14 16.72
C VAL A 269 3.72 -13.52 17.26
N LYS A 270 2.71 -14.30 17.69
CA LYS A 270 2.90 -15.68 18.17
C LYS A 270 3.21 -16.66 17.03
N PHE A 271 3.03 -16.27 15.77
CA PHE A 271 3.24 -17.17 14.63
C PHE A 271 4.69 -17.16 14.16
N PRO A 272 5.33 -18.33 13.97
CA PRO A 272 6.69 -18.39 13.46
C PRO A 272 6.84 -17.74 12.08
N GLY A 273 7.97 -17.07 11.85
CA GLY A 273 8.22 -16.29 10.63
C GLY A 273 7.47 -14.97 10.64
N VAL A 274 6.13 -15.00 10.67
CA VAL A 274 5.29 -13.80 10.69
C VAL A 274 5.61 -12.92 11.89
N GLY A 275 5.75 -13.49 13.09
CA GLY A 275 6.13 -12.74 14.28
C GLY A 275 7.53 -12.13 14.19
N LYS A 276 8.48 -12.86 13.59
CA LYS A 276 9.83 -12.33 13.34
C LYS A 276 9.81 -11.19 12.33
N GLN A 277 9.03 -11.32 11.26
CA GLN A 277 8.82 -10.27 10.28
C GLN A 277 8.20 -9.04 10.93
N LEU A 278 7.12 -9.20 11.70
CA LEU A 278 6.41 -8.11 12.34
C LEU A 278 7.29 -7.38 13.36
N VAL A 279 8.05 -8.12 14.16
CA VAL A 279 8.89 -7.55 15.21
C VAL A 279 10.20 -7.01 14.64
N GLY A 280 10.90 -7.80 13.83
CA GLY A 280 12.16 -7.43 13.20
C GLY A 280 11.99 -6.27 12.21
N GLY A 281 10.86 -6.22 11.50
CA GLY A 281 10.46 -5.08 10.67
C GLY A 281 9.89 -3.90 11.45
N GLU A 282 9.72 -4.00 12.77
CA GLU A 282 9.14 -2.97 13.65
C GLU A 282 7.77 -2.46 13.19
N HIS A 283 6.89 -3.37 12.80
CA HIS A 283 5.51 -3.03 12.44
C HIS A 283 4.73 -2.55 13.68
N VAL A 284 3.68 -1.75 13.47
CA VAL A 284 2.83 -1.23 14.54
C VAL A 284 1.89 -2.35 15.02
N LEU A 285 2.02 -2.76 16.28
CA LEU A 285 1.27 -3.88 16.85
C LEU A 285 0.13 -3.38 17.74
N ILE A 286 -1.10 -3.74 17.36
CA ILE A 286 -2.32 -3.30 18.05
C ILE A 286 -3.07 -4.46 18.69
N ASP A 287 -3.35 -4.34 19.99
CA ASP A 287 -4.43 -5.12 20.63
C ASP A 287 -5.72 -4.32 20.53
N ARG A 288 -6.66 -4.85 19.78
CA ARG A 288 -7.96 -4.20 19.51
C ARG A 288 -8.89 -4.25 20.71
N ASN A 289 -8.59 -5.01 21.75
CA ASN A 289 -9.38 -5.09 22.98
C ASN A 289 -8.82 -4.21 24.10
N ASP A 290 -7.61 -3.67 23.96
CA ASP A 290 -6.98 -2.79 24.95
C ASP A 290 -6.88 -1.34 24.42
N LYS A 291 -7.69 -0.44 25.00
CA LYS A 291 -7.68 1.00 24.68
C LYS A 291 -6.29 1.63 24.82
N ARG A 292 -5.48 1.19 25.79
CA ARG A 292 -4.12 1.72 25.98
C ARG A 292 -3.21 1.27 24.84
N SER A 293 -3.33 0.01 24.40
CA SER A 293 -2.63 -0.53 23.23
C SER A 293 -3.00 0.21 21.94
N GLN A 294 -4.29 0.47 21.72
CA GLN A 294 -4.76 1.26 20.58
C GLN A 294 -4.15 2.66 20.56
N LEU A 295 -4.15 3.37 21.70
CA LEU A 295 -3.56 4.71 21.80
C LEU A 295 -2.04 4.71 21.58
N ARG A 296 -1.32 3.71 22.11
CA ARG A 296 0.13 3.56 21.86
C ARG A 296 0.40 3.32 20.37
N SER A 297 -0.34 2.41 19.75
CA SER A 297 -0.23 2.08 18.32
C SER A 297 -0.48 3.31 17.44
N PHE A 298 -1.51 4.09 17.78
CA PHE A 298 -1.85 5.32 17.10
C PHE A 298 -0.72 6.36 17.16
N LYS A 299 -0.15 6.59 18.35
CA LYS A 299 1.01 7.49 18.52
C LYS A 299 2.25 6.98 17.75
N GLN A 300 2.49 5.67 17.79
CA GLN A 300 3.62 5.06 17.08
C GLN A 300 3.48 5.24 15.56
N ALA A 301 2.28 5.03 15.01
CA ALA A 301 2.02 5.24 13.58
C ALA A 301 2.25 6.71 13.16
N ILE A 302 1.78 7.68 13.96
CA ILE A 302 2.05 9.10 13.70
C ILE A 302 3.55 9.41 13.73
N ASN A 303 4.30 8.83 14.67
CA ASN A 303 5.75 9.02 14.74
C ASN A 303 6.44 8.49 13.49
N TYR A 304 6.05 7.32 12.97
CA TYR A 304 6.59 6.79 11.72
C TYR A 304 6.29 7.71 10.54
N LEU A 305 5.02 8.12 10.38
CA LEU A 305 4.63 9.05 9.32
C LEU A 305 5.40 10.38 9.41
N THR A 306 5.55 10.94 10.61
CA THR A 306 6.31 12.19 10.82
C THR A 306 7.80 12.01 10.51
N ALA A 307 8.34 10.81 10.72
CA ALA A 307 9.73 10.46 10.44
C ALA A 307 10.00 10.07 8.98
N GLY A 308 9.01 10.19 8.08
CA GLY A 308 9.22 9.85 6.67
C GLY A 308 8.90 8.40 6.30
N VAL A 309 8.44 7.57 7.24
CA VAL A 309 8.17 6.14 7.02
C VAL A 309 6.69 5.91 6.68
N PRO A 310 6.35 5.37 5.49
CA PRO A 310 4.98 5.07 5.13
C PRO A 310 4.32 4.01 6.03
N ILE A 311 3.01 4.15 6.21
CA ILE A 311 2.16 3.16 6.90
C ILE A 311 1.19 2.55 5.90
N MET A 312 1.01 1.23 5.96
CA MET A 312 -0.06 0.50 5.27
C MET A 312 -1.12 0.03 6.26
N ALA A 313 -2.37 0.38 5.98
CA ALA A 313 -3.50 0.03 6.83
C ALA A 313 -4.76 -0.35 6.04
N PHE A 314 -5.63 -1.11 6.70
CA PHE A 314 -6.94 -1.50 6.19
C PHE A 314 -8.01 -0.77 6.99
N PRO A 315 -8.82 0.13 6.38
CA PRO A 315 -9.72 1.01 7.10
C PRO A 315 -10.93 0.27 7.68
N GLU A 316 -11.31 -0.86 7.10
CA GLU A 316 -12.35 -1.76 7.61
C GLU A 316 -11.96 -2.40 8.95
N GLY A 317 -10.65 -2.50 9.22
CA GLY A 317 -10.10 -3.08 10.44
C GLY A 317 -10.38 -4.58 10.62
N ALA A 318 -11.03 -5.25 9.67
CA ALA A 318 -11.22 -6.69 9.60
C ALA A 318 -11.33 -7.09 8.13
N ARG A 319 -11.22 -8.40 7.85
CA ARG A 319 -11.44 -8.91 6.50
C ARG A 319 -12.93 -9.05 6.24
N SER A 320 -13.35 -8.66 5.06
CA SER A 320 -14.71 -8.84 4.58
C SER A 320 -15.14 -10.32 4.62
N PRO A 321 -16.32 -10.64 5.19
CA PRO A 321 -16.81 -12.02 5.26
C PRO A 321 -17.32 -12.55 3.91
N ASP A 322 -17.68 -11.65 2.99
CA ASP A 322 -18.31 -11.94 1.69
C ASP A 322 -17.57 -11.32 0.50
N GLY A 323 -16.45 -10.62 0.75
CA GLY A 323 -15.63 -9.99 -0.28
C GLY A 323 -16.05 -8.55 -0.61
N ARG A 324 -17.14 -8.05 -0.04
CA ARG A 324 -17.62 -6.69 -0.27
C ARG A 324 -16.93 -5.67 0.63
N LEU A 325 -16.75 -4.45 0.14
CA LEU A 325 -16.16 -3.35 0.89
C LEU A 325 -17.00 -3.03 2.14
N MET A 326 -16.42 -3.18 3.33
CA MET A 326 -17.11 -2.86 4.58
C MET A 326 -17.06 -1.35 4.89
N ALA A 327 -17.81 -0.96 5.93
CA ALA A 327 -17.69 0.38 6.51
C ALA A 327 -16.30 0.58 7.13
N PHE A 328 -15.80 1.81 7.02
CA PHE A 328 -14.51 2.17 7.59
C PHE A 328 -14.64 2.46 9.09
N LYS A 329 -13.59 2.11 9.84
CA LYS A 329 -13.49 2.43 11.25
C LYS A 329 -12.98 3.86 11.42
N PRO A 330 -13.55 4.63 12.37
CA PRO A 330 -13.08 5.97 12.64
C PRO A 330 -11.67 5.96 13.23
N GLY A 331 -10.97 7.07 13.10
CA GLY A 331 -9.67 7.34 13.68
C GLY A 331 -8.49 6.96 12.80
N LEU A 332 -8.66 6.14 11.74
CA LEU A 332 -7.54 5.77 10.88
C LEU A 332 -6.97 7.00 10.15
N PHE A 333 -7.85 7.78 9.52
CA PHE A 333 -7.44 8.91 8.69
C PHE A 333 -6.94 10.09 9.52
N SER A 334 -7.38 10.17 10.79
CA SER A 334 -6.84 11.16 11.73
C SER A 334 -5.31 11.04 11.95
N MET A 335 -4.70 9.88 11.70
CA MET A 335 -3.23 9.73 11.71
C MET A 335 -2.57 10.52 10.57
N ALA A 336 -3.12 10.44 9.37
CA ALA A 336 -2.62 11.15 8.20
C ALA A 336 -2.78 12.67 8.36
N VAL A 337 -3.94 13.11 8.86
CA VAL A 337 -4.20 14.53 9.18
C VAL A 337 -3.19 15.06 10.21
N LYS A 338 -2.95 14.32 11.30
CA LYS A 338 -2.00 14.74 12.35
C LYS A 338 -0.55 14.77 11.87
N ALA A 339 -0.17 13.83 11.02
CA ALA A 339 1.16 13.77 10.43
C ALA A 339 1.34 14.71 9.22
N LYS A 340 0.24 15.30 8.71
CA LYS A 340 0.20 16.13 7.50
C LYS A 340 0.79 15.42 6.28
N VAL A 341 0.36 14.17 6.07
CA VAL A 341 0.81 13.33 4.96
C VAL A 341 -0.38 12.92 4.10
N PRO A 342 -0.18 12.76 2.77
CA PRO A 342 -1.25 12.32 1.89
C PRO A 342 -1.64 10.86 2.15
N ILE A 343 -2.83 10.50 1.71
CA ILE A 343 -3.33 9.12 1.69
C ILE A 343 -3.26 8.60 0.26
N VAL A 344 -2.78 7.38 0.08
CA VAL A 344 -2.75 6.72 -1.24
C VAL A 344 -3.65 5.48 -1.18
N PRO A 345 -4.84 5.53 -1.78
CA PRO A 345 -5.74 4.39 -1.83
C PRO A 345 -5.22 3.29 -2.79
N LEU A 346 -5.49 2.02 -2.45
CA LEU A 346 -5.24 0.87 -3.32
C LEU A 346 -6.49 -0.04 -3.35
N SER A 347 -7.05 -0.27 -4.54
CA SER A 347 -8.15 -1.24 -4.71
C SER A 347 -7.59 -2.62 -5.02
N ILE A 348 -7.86 -3.59 -4.14
CA ILE A 348 -7.52 -5.00 -4.32
C ILE A 348 -8.78 -5.76 -4.73
N SER A 349 -8.81 -6.22 -5.96
CA SER A 349 -9.96 -6.94 -6.52
C SER A 349 -9.79 -8.45 -6.44
N ASN A 350 -10.91 -9.16 -6.24
CA ASN A 350 -11.04 -10.62 -6.38
C ASN A 350 -10.17 -11.45 -5.41
N ALA A 351 -9.50 -10.83 -4.44
CA ALA A 351 -8.72 -11.55 -3.44
C ALA A 351 -9.58 -12.51 -2.61
N TYR A 352 -10.82 -12.14 -2.30
CA TYR A 352 -11.80 -13.02 -1.65
C TYR A 352 -12.16 -14.23 -2.53
N ALA A 353 -12.37 -14.02 -3.83
CA ALA A 353 -12.71 -15.08 -4.76
C ALA A 353 -11.58 -16.13 -4.85
N VAL A 354 -10.31 -15.68 -4.81
CA VAL A 354 -9.14 -16.57 -4.82
C VAL A 354 -8.96 -17.28 -3.50
N MET A 355 -9.07 -16.54 -2.39
CA MET A 355 -8.93 -17.07 -1.05
C MET A 355 -9.95 -16.39 -0.13
N PRO A 356 -11.09 -17.03 0.16
CA PRO A 356 -12.09 -16.47 1.05
C PRO A 356 -11.49 -16.13 2.42
N SER A 357 -11.99 -15.09 3.09
CA SER A 357 -11.43 -14.60 4.38
C SER A 357 -11.39 -15.67 5.48
N GLU A 358 -12.26 -16.65 5.35
CA GLU A 358 -12.44 -17.81 6.21
C GLU A 358 -11.64 -19.03 5.69
N GLY A 359 -11.31 -19.07 4.42
CA GLY A 359 -10.46 -20.07 3.81
C GLY A 359 -9.10 -20.15 4.48
N PHE A 360 -8.53 -21.35 4.46
CA PHE A 360 -7.23 -21.62 5.06
C PHE A 360 -6.13 -21.65 3.98
N VAL A 361 -6.50 -21.92 2.74
CA VAL A 361 -5.67 -21.79 1.53
C VAL A 361 -6.51 -21.22 0.38
N PRO A 362 -5.88 -20.70 -0.68
CA PRO A 362 -6.58 -20.38 -1.92
C PRO A 362 -7.36 -21.57 -2.48
N VAL A 363 -8.51 -21.30 -3.07
CA VAL A 363 -9.41 -22.30 -3.67
C VAL A 363 -9.37 -22.26 -5.20
N GLN A 364 -8.74 -21.25 -5.80
CA GLN A 364 -8.54 -21.17 -7.25
C GLN A 364 -7.36 -20.27 -7.58
N SER A 365 -6.82 -20.37 -8.80
CA SER A 365 -5.76 -19.48 -9.29
C SER A 365 -6.26 -18.03 -9.41
N GLY A 366 -5.39 -17.09 -9.03
CA GLY A 366 -5.61 -15.65 -9.19
C GLY A 366 -5.26 -15.10 -10.57
N ARG A 367 -4.70 -15.90 -11.48
CA ARG A 367 -4.34 -15.47 -12.84
C ARG A 367 -5.56 -14.92 -13.57
N GLY A 368 -5.40 -13.71 -14.11
CA GLY A 368 -6.45 -13.00 -14.84
C GLY A 368 -7.64 -12.57 -13.97
N LYS A 369 -7.53 -12.70 -12.64
CA LYS A 369 -8.59 -12.32 -11.68
C LYS A 369 -8.10 -11.28 -10.68
N LEU A 370 -6.93 -11.49 -10.08
CA LEU A 370 -6.38 -10.59 -9.08
C LEU A 370 -5.87 -9.32 -9.75
N ARG A 371 -6.29 -8.18 -9.23
CA ARG A 371 -5.84 -6.86 -9.68
C ARG A 371 -5.62 -5.95 -8.48
N VAL A 372 -4.55 -5.16 -8.54
CA VAL A 372 -4.32 -4.04 -7.64
C VAL A 372 -4.29 -2.77 -8.45
N TYR A 373 -5.13 -1.81 -8.09
CA TYR A 373 -5.11 -0.47 -8.66
C TYR A 373 -4.54 0.52 -7.65
N VAL A 374 -3.58 1.32 -8.08
CA VAL A 374 -2.99 2.41 -7.28
C VAL A 374 -3.64 3.73 -7.68
N HIS A 375 -4.33 4.36 -6.72
CA HIS A 375 -5.06 5.60 -6.95
C HIS A 375 -4.19 6.85 -6.82
N ASP A 376 -4.74 7.99 -7.27
CA ASP A 376 -4.14 9.30 -7.02
C ASP A 376 -4.09 9.59 -5.51
N PRO A 377 -3.02 10.25 -5.02
CA PRO A 377 -2.94 10.65 -3.63
C PRO A 377 -4.05 11.65 -3.26
N ILE A 378 -4.68 11.41 -2.13
CA ILE A 378 -5.65 12.32 -1.51
C ILE A 378 -4.90 13.17 -0.49
N ASP A 379 -4.87 14.48 -0.73
CA ASP A 379 -4.36 15.44 0.25
C ASP A 379 -5.32 15.56 1.45
N VAL A 380 -4.75 15.83 2.62
CA VAL A 380 -5.42 15.94 3.91
C VAL A 380 -5.60 17.38 4.38
N GLU A 381 -4.94 18.35 3.72
CA GLU A 381 -5.01 19.75 4.13
C GLU A 381 -6.44 20.30 4.04
N GLY A 382 -6.89 20.95 5.12
CA GLY A 382 -8.21 21.60 5.18
C GLY A 382 -9.42 20.65 5.21
N LYS A 383 -9.22 19.32 5.20
CA LYS A 383 -10.31 18.33 5.14
C LYS A 383 -10.62 17.70 6.49
N THR A 384 -11.89 17.34 6.69
CA THR A 384 -12.33 16.54 7.83
C THR A 384 -12.00 15.06 7.64
N GLU A 385 -12.05 14.28 8.73
CA GLU A 385 -11.88 12.83 8.66
C GLU A 385 -13.00 12.18 7.83
N GLU A 386 -14.23 12.69 7.92
CA GLU A 386 -15.36 12.22 7.14
C GLU A 386 -15.16 12.46 5.64
N GLU A 387 -14.73 13.66 5.23
CA GLU A 387 -14.47 14.00 3.83
C GLU A 387 -13.36 13.12 3.23
N ILE A 388 -12.28 12.91 3.99
CA ILE A 388 -11.19 12.01 3.59
C ILE A 388 -11.70 10.58 3.47
N SER A 389 -12.45 10.11 4.46
CA SER A 389 -13.04 8.76 4.46
C SER A 389 -13.92 8.53 3.25
N GLN A 390 -14.74 9.53 2.88
CA GLN A 390 -15.59 9.48 1.70
C GLN A 390 -14.77 9.43 0.40
N GLN A 391 -13.79 10.32 0.23
CA GLN A 391 -12.92 10.33 -0.97
C GLN A 391 -12.15 9.01 -1.14
N VAL A 392 -11.63 8.44 -0.04
CA VAL A 392 -10.98 7.13 -0.07
C VAL A 392 -11.97 6.04 -0.48
N ARG A 393 -13.19 6.07 0.06
CA ARG A 393 -14.23 5.09 -0.29
C ARG A 393 -14.60 5.16 -1.76
N GLU A 394 -14.83 6.36 -2.28
CA GLU A 394 -15.15 6.62 -3.69
C GLU A 394 -14.01 6.12 -4.60
N ALA A 395 -12.75 6.43 -4.25
CA ALA A 395 -11.58 5.92 -4.95
C ALA A 395 -11.60 4.39 -4.96
N LEU A 396 -11.74 3.74 -3.79
CA LEU A 396 -11.74 2.27 -3.74
C LEU A 396 -12.85 1.65 -4.61
N LEU A 397 -14.08 2.16 -4.52
CA LEU A 397 -15.24 1.67 -5.27
C LEU A 397 -15.11 1.89 -6.78
N SER A 398 -14.45 2.96 -7.22
CA SER A 398 -14.25 3.26 -8.64
C SER A 398 -13.51 2.14 -9.40
N GLU A 399 -12.69 1.36 -8.70
CA GLU A 399 -11.87 0.30 -9.32
C GLU A 399 -12.21 -1.11 -8.82
N LEU A 400 -13.12 -1.25 -7.85
CA LEU A 400 -13.62 -2.53 -7.41
C LEU A 400 -14.74 -3.04 -8.34
N PRO A 401 -14.81 -4.35 -8.64
CA PRO A 401 -15.93 -4.95 -9.34
C PRO A 401 -17.25 -4.74 -8.60
N LYS A 402 -18.37 -4.62 -9.33
CA LYS A 402 -19.69 -4.33 -8.75
C LYS A 402 -20.15 -5.36 -7.72
N ASP A 403 -19.74 -6.62 -7.84
CA ASP A 403 -20.06 -7.66 -6.86
C ASP A 403 -19.26 -7.55 -5.55
N GLN A 404 -18.26 -6.67 -5.49
CA GLN A 404 -17.48 -6.29 -4.30
C GLN A 404 -17.91 -4.95 -3.71
N HIS A 405 -18.91 -4.30 -4.29
CA HIS A 405 -19.52 -3.10 -3.70
C HIS A 405 -20.42 -3.50 -2.52
N PRO A 406 -20.72 -2.59 -1.58
CA PRO A 406 -21.74 -2.81 -0.56
C PRO A 406 -23.11 -3.14 -1.19
N LEU A 407 -23.94 -3.92 -0.50
CA LEU A 407 -25.27 -4.28 -1.01
C LEU A 407 -26.32 -3.16 -0.91
N ASN A 408 -26.11 -2.20 0.00
CA ASN A 408 -27.12 -1.24 0.44
C ASN A 408 -26.58 0.20 0.45
N GLU A 409 -26.02 0.69 -0.66
CA GLU A 409 -25.69 2.11 -0.82
C GLU A 409 -26.64 2.80 -1.79
#